data_AF-A0A379JPJ9-F1
#
_entry.id   AF-A0A379JPJ9-F1
#
_cell.length_a   1.000
_cell.length_b   1.000
_cell.length_c   1.000
_cell.angle_alpha   90.00
_cell.angle_beta   90.00
_cell.angle_gamma   90.00
#
_symmetry.space_group_name_H-M   'P 1'
#
loop_
_entity.id
_entity.type
_entity.pdbx_description
1 polymer ?
#
loop_
_entity_poly.entity_id
_entity_poly.type
_entity_poly.pdbx_seq_one_letter_code
_entity_poly.pdbx_strand_id
1 'polypeptide(L)'
;MSETNPSILSHVSIGTNDFEATSTLYAKVLATLCCREIMRHPGAVAFGRDYPEFWMQTPINGQPATLGNGSHFGFVAPDKASVHAFHEAALAAGGQDEGQQIDIQPLQLTVLVLHAKGRPEVGHHP
;
A
#
# COMPACT_ATOMS: atom_id res chain seq x y z
N MET A 1 -12.32 -13.37 -26.34
CA MET A 1 -11.62 -12.62 -25.28
C MET A 1 -10.19 -12.43 -25.79
N SER A 2 -9.62 -11.22 -25.77
CA SER A 2 -8.26 -11.04 -26.29
C SER A 2 -7.28 -11.87 -25.45
N GLU A 3 -6.39 -12.61 -26.11
CA GLU A 3 -5.25 -13.33 -25.50
C GLU A 3 -4.25 -12.37 -24.80
N THR A 4 -4.42 -11.06 -25.02
CA THR A 4 -3.60 -9.99 -24.46
C THR A 4 -4.24 -9.42 -23.20
N ASN A 5 -3.45 -9.27 -22.13
CA ASN A 5 -3.85 -8.56 -20.91
C ASN A 5 -4.27 -7.12 -21.27
N PRO A 6 -5.53 -6.71 -20.99
CA PRO A 6 -6.01 -5.38 -21.37
C PRO A 6 -5.47 -4.25 -20.48
N SER A 7 -4.73 -4.57 -19.41
CA SER A 7 -4.17 -3.57 -18.49
C SER A 7 -2.99 -2.83 -19.13
N ILE A 8 -3.02 -1.49 -19.04
CA ILE A 8 -1.88 -0.63 -19.41
C ILE A 8 -0.84 -0.51 -18.29
N LEU A 9 -1.21 -0.83 -17.04
CA LEU A 9 -0.31 -0.83 -15.89
C LEU A 9 0.06 -2.27 -15.56
N SER A 10 1.36 -2.55 -15.52
CA SER A 10 1.87 -3.85 -15.08
C SER A 10 1.93 -3.94 -13.56
N HIS A 11 2.46 -2.91 -12.91
CA HIS A 11 2.63 -2.82 -11.47
C HIS A 11 2.94 -1.38 -11.06
N VAL A 12 2.85 -1.10 -9.76
CA VAL A 12 3.30 0.16 -9.15
C VAL A 12 4.25 -0.16 -8.01
N SER A 13 5.10 0.81 -7.64
CA SER A 13 6.07 0.65 -6.55
C SER A 13 6.04 1.86 -5.62
N ILE A 14 6.14 1.59 -4.31
CA ILE A 14 6.34 2.61 -3.29
C ILE A 14 7.64 2.36 -2.50
N GLY A 15 8.25 3.44 -2.04
CA GLY A 15 9.38 3.40 -1.12
C GLY A 15 8.93 3.27 0.34
N THR A 16 9.73 2.66 1.20
CA THR A 16 9.57 2.74 2.67
C THR A 16 10.89 3.04 3.37
N ASN A 17 10.77 3.67 4.55
CA ASN A 17 11.87 3.88 5.49
C ASN A 17 11.94 2.79 6.59
N ASP A 18 10.93 1.93 6.70
CA ASP A 18 10.90 0.79 7.63
C ASP A 18 10.29 -0.44 6.94
N PHE A 19 11.14 -1.24 6.32
CA PHE A 19 10.72 -2.36 5.48
C PHE A 19 9.90 -3.42 6.24
N GLU A 20 10.33 -3.80 7.44
CA GLU A 20 9.68 -4.87 8.20
C GLU A 20 8.34 -4.41 8.78
N ALA A 21 8.28 -3.20 9.34
CA ALA A 21 7.03 -2.66 9.86
C ALA A 21 6.02 -2.41 8.74
N THR A 22 6.45 -1.80 7.63
CA THR A 22 5.57 -1.51 6.49
C THR A 22 5.13 -2.78 5.77
N SER A 23 5.99 -3.80 5.60
CA SER A 23 5.57 -5.05 4.95
C SER A 23 4.53 -5.80 5.77
N THR A 24 4.70 -5.86 7.09
CA THR A 24 3.72 -6.46 8.01
C THR A 24 2.39 -5.72 7.95
N LEU A 25 2.43 -4.38 7.87
CA LEU A 25 1.24 -3.56 7.74
C LEU A 25 0.50 -3.87 6.43
N TYR A 26 1.17 -3.79 5.29
CA TYR A 26 0.52 -4.03 4.00
C TYR A 26 0.04 -5.47 3.84
N ALA A 27 0.75 -6.45 4.41
CA ALA A 27 0.29 -7.84 4.43
C ALA A 27 -1.06 -7.99 5.14
N LYS A 28 -1.23 -7.34 6.31
CA LYS A 28 -2.49 -7.38 7.07
C LYS A 28 -3.62 -6.67 6.34
N VAL A 29 -3.33 -5.48 5.82
CA VAL A 29 -4.33 -4.60 5.23
C VAL A 29 -4.78 -5.11 3.85
N LEU A 30 -3.86 -5.56 3.00
CA LEU A 30 -4.19 -6.09 1.69
C LEU A 30 -4.88 -7.47 1.75
N ALA A 31 -4.69 -8.23 2.83
CA ALA A 31 -5.41 -9.49 3.03
C ALA A 31 -6.94 -9.31 3.07
N THR A 32 -7.45 -8.14 3.49
CA THR A 32 -8.90 -7.85 3.49
C THR A 32 -9.49 -7.74 2.07
N LEU A 33 -8.62 -7.54 1.07
CA LEU A 33 -8.96 -7.49 -0.35
C LEU A 33 -8.62 -8.80 -1.08
N CYS A 34 -8.38 -9.87 -0.33
CA CYS A 34 -7.93 -11.17 -0.83
C CYS A 34 -6.56 -11.14 -1.55
N CYS A 35 -5.77 -10.09 -1.34
CA CYS A 35 -4.40 -10.02 -1.83
C CYS A 35 -3.46 -10.75 -0.86
N ARG A 36 -2.36 -11.29 -1.39
CA ARG A 36 -1.30 -11.94 -0.62
C ARG A 36 0.06 -11.49 -1.14
N GLU A 37 1.11 -11.84 -0.41
CA GLU A 37 2.47 -11.77 -0.93
C GLU A 37 2.63 -12.73 -2.11
N ILE A 38 3.02 -12.18 -3.27
CA ILE A 38 3.27 -12.93 -4.50
C ILE A 38 4.76 -13.14 -4.71
N MET A 39 5.58 -12.17 -4.32
CA MET A 39 7.03 -12.20 -4.54
C MET A 39 7.75 -11.43 -3.44
N ARG A 40 8.96 -11.89 -3.09
CA ARG A 40 9.85 -11.22 -2.13
C ARG A 40 11.29 -11.31 -2.55
N HIS A 41 11.99 -10.20 -2.37
CA HIS A 41 13.43 -10.04 -2.51
C HIS A 41 14.00 -9.34 -1.27
N PRO A 42 15.32 -9.36 -1.06
CA PRO A 42 15.93 -8.56 -0.01
C PRO A 42 15.55 -7.07 -0.16
N GLY A 43 14.81 -6.53 0.81
CA GLY A 43 14.37 -5.14 0.80
C GLY A 43 13.22 -4.81 -0.16
N ALA A 44 12.55 -5.81 -0.75
CA ALA A 44 11.36 -5.59 -1.58
C ALA A 44 10.32 -6.72 -1.44
N VAL A 45 9.04 -6.38 -1.46
CA VAL A 45 7.93 -7.33 -1.45
C VAL A 45 6.83 -6.86 -2.39
N ALA A 46 6.22 -7.81 -3.09
CA ALA A 46 5.13 -7.59 -4.02
C ALA A 46 3.85 -8.28 -3.55
N PHE A 47 2.74 -7.55 -3.58
CA PHE A 47 1.41 -8.05 -3.24
C PHE A 47 0.50 -8.07 -4.46
N GLY A 48 -0.47 -8.99 -4.45
CA GLY A 48 -1.55 -9.03 -5.43
C GLY A 48 -2.45 -10.25 -5.23
N ARG A 49 -3.42 -10.41 -6.12
CA ARG A 49 -4.31 -11.59 -6.12
C ARG A 49 -3.71 -12.76 -6.89
N ASP A 50 -3.13 -12.51 -8.04
CA ASP A 50 -2.49 -13.57 -8.85
C ASP A 50 -1.13 -13.13 -9.41
N TYR A 51 -0.92 -11.81 -9.53
CA TYR A 51 0.27 -11.20 -10.11
C TYR A 51 0.91 -10.23 -9.11
N PRO A 52 2.23 -9.96 -9.21
CA PRO A 52 2.92 -9.02 -8.33
C PRO A 52 2.63 -7.56 -8.75
N GLU A 53 1.50 -7.02 -8.31
CA GLU A 53 0.92 -5.76 -8.79
C GLU A 53 1.35 -4.54 -7.95
N PHE A 54 1.44 -4.69 -6.63
CA PHE A 54 1.80 -3.63 -5.70
C PHE A 54 3.11 -3.93 -4.99
N TRP A 55 4.15 -3.19 -5.35
CA TRP A 55 5.49 -3.35 -4.79
C TRP A 55 5.75 -2.34 -3.69
N MET A 56 6.39 -2.82 -2.63
CA MET A 56 6.96 -2.00 -1.59
C MET A 56 8.43 -2.36 -1.43
N GLN A 57 9.30 -1.35 -1.40
CA GLN A 57 10.74 -1.56 -1.33
C GLN A 57 11.48 -0.46 -0.56
N THR A 58 12.65 -0.79 -0.05
CA THR A 58 13.63 0.23 0.36
C THR A 58 14.16 0.95 -0.89
N PRO A 59 14.24 2.30 -0.93
CA PRO A 59 14.71 3.02 -2.10
C PRO A 59 16.10 2.56 -2.58
N ILE A 60 16.19 2.21 -3.86
CA ILE A 60 17.42 1.65 -4.48
C ILE A 60 18.56 2.68 -4.49
N ASN A 61 18.25 3.97 -4.52
CA ASN A 61 19.24 5.04 -4.49
C ASN A 61 19.81 5.32 -3.08
N GLY A 62 19.36 4.57 -2.06
CA GLY A 62 19.80 4.71 -0.66
C GLY A 62 19.33 6.00 0.03
N GLN A 63 18.51 6.82 -0.62
CA GLN A 63 17.92 8.01 0.00
C GLN A 63 16.66 7.64 0.79
N PRO A 64 16.26 8.45 1.78
CA PRO A 64 14.99 8.25 2.47
C PRO A 64 13.83 8.19 1.47
N ALA A 65 12.89 7.28 1.70
CA ALA A 65 11.64 7.23 0.98
C ALA A 65 10.83 8.51 1.27
N THR A 66 10.31 9.11 0.20
CA THR A 66 9.47 10.31 0.27
C THR A 66 8.08 10.01 -0.27
N LEU A 67 7.11 10.80 0.16
CA LEU A 67 5.79 10.81 -0.43
C LEU A 67 5.81 11.63 -1.72
N GLY A 68 5.29 11.06 -2.80
CA GLY A 68 4.97 11.82 -3.99
C GLY A 68 3.73 12.67 -3.72
N ASN A 69 3.87 13.99 -3.60
CA ASN A 69 2.70 14.87 -3.49
C ASN A 69 1.77 14.67 -4.70
N GLY A 70 0.49 14.40 -4.45
CA GLY A 70 -0.51 14.05 -5.47
C GLY A 70 -0.51 12.58 -5.92
N SER A 71 0.36 11.73 -5.37
CA SER A 71 0.32 10.28 -5.62
C SER A 71 -0.84 9.64 -4.87
N HIS A 72 -1.64 8.86 -5.58
CA HIS A 72 -2.79 8.16 -5.05
C HIS A 72 -2.89 6.77 -5.69
N PHE A 73 -3.09 5.74 -4.87
CA PHE A 73 -3.20 4.36 -5.31
C PHE A 73 -4.55 3.81 -4.90
N GLY A 74 -5.33 3.33 -5.86
CA GLY A 74 -6.62 2.69 -5.62
C GLY A 74 -6.48 1.18 -5.76
N PHE A 75 -7.11 0.44 -4.85
CA PHE A 75 -7.18 -1.02 -4.93
C PHE A 75 -8.63 -1.43 -5.21
N VAL A 76 -8.80 -2.42 -6.08
CA VAL A 76 -10.13 -2.95 -6.40
C VAL A 76 -10.56 -3.90 -5.30
N ALA A 77 -11.61 -3.52 -4.57
CA ALA A 77 -12.24 -4.36 -3.56
C ALA A 77 -13.27 -5.30 -4.20
N PRO A 78 -13.44 -6.53 -3.69
CA PRO A 78 -14.46 -7.45 -4.19
C PRO A 78 -15.89 -6.99 -3.84
N ASP A 79 -16.04 -6.29 -2.71
CA ASP A 79 -17.32 -5.78 -2.24
C ASP A 79 -17.14 -4.62 -1.23
N LYS A 80 -18.26 -4.03 -0.80
CA LYS A 80 -18.28 -2.95 0.19
C LYS A 80 -17.83 -3.41 1.58
N ALA A 81 -17.99 -4.67 1.96
CA ALA A 81 -17.55 -5.12 3.28
C ALA A 81 -16.02 -5.17 3.36
N SER A 82 -15.36 -5.64 2.30
CA SER A 82 -13.90 -5.60 2.15
C SER A 82 -13.35 -4.17 2.20
N VAL A 83 -14.09 -3.19 1.67
CA VAL A 83 -13.74 -1.77 1.81
C VAL A 83 -13.66 -1.34 3.28
N HIS A 84 -14.69 -1.69 4.07
CA HIS A 84 -14.73 -1.30 5.48
C HIS A 84 -13.65 -2.03 6.27
N ALA A 85 -13.50 -3.34 6.03
CA ALA A 85 -12.46 -4.14 6.66
C ALA A 85 -11.04 -3.64 6.34
N PHE A 86 -10.80 -3.23 5.08
CA PHE A 86 -9.56 -2.58 4.67
C PHE A 86 -9.30 -1.31 5.46
N HIS A 87 -10.30 -0.42 5.53
CA HIS A 87 -10.19 0.85 6.23
C HIS A 87 -9.94 0.66 7.73
N GLU A 88 -10.68 -0.23 8.39
CA GLU A 88 -10.48 -0.56 9.80
C GLU A 88 -9.10 -1.16 10.08
N ALA A 89 -8.63 -2.09 9.23
CA ALA A 89 -7.31 -2.67 9.36
C ALA A 89 -6.20 -1.63 9.16
N ALA A 90 -6.38 -0.71 8.21
CA ALA A 90 -5.49 0.40 7.95
C ALA A 90 -5.34 1.32 9.18
N LEU A 91 -6.46 1.74 9.76
CA LEU A 91 -6.46 2.58 10.96
C LEU A 91 -5.84 1.85 12.16
N ALA A 92 -6.20 0.57 12.38
CA ALA A 92 -5.64 -0.24 13.46
C ALA A 92 -4.12 -0.44 13.32
N ALA A 93 -3.59 -0.40 12.10
CA ALA A 93 -2.16 -0.50 11.83
C ALA A 93 -1.41 0.85 11.90
N GLY A 94 -2.09 1.94 12.28
CA GLY A 94 -1.49 3.28 12.42
C GLY A 94 -1.61 4.17 11.19
N GLY A 95 -2.42 3.78 10.20
CA GLY A 95 -2.85 4.68 9.13
C GLY A 95 -3.59 5.89 9.69
N GLN A 96 -3.40 7.05 9.06
CA GLN A 96 -4.12 8.29 9.39
C GLN A 96 -5.21 8.52 8.37
N ASP A 97 -6.47 8.71 8.77
CA ASP A 97 -7.54 9.06 7.85
C ASP A 97 -7.30 10.47 7.25
N GLU A 98 -7.15 10.55 5.93
CA GLU A 98 -6.96 11.80 5.17
C GLU A 98 -8.30 12.39 4.66
N GLY A 99 -9.43 11.80 5.04
CA GLY A 99 -10.75 12.34 4.74
C GLY A 99 -11.72 11.28 4.21
N GLN A 100 -12.96 11.40 4.67
CA GLN A 100 -14.08 10.52 4.40
C GLN A 100 -14.39 10.42 2.90
N GLN A 101 -14.06 9.28 2.30
CA GLN A 101 -14.69 8.70 1.11
C GLN A 101 -14.92 9.69 -0.05
N ILE A 102 -13.87 9.95 -0.85
CA ILE A 102 -14.11 10.46 -2.21
C ILE A 102 -14.83 9.34 -2.98
N ASP A 103 -16.12 9.52 -3.23
CA ASP A 103 -16.98 8.62 -4.00
C ASP A 103 -16.58 8.66 -5.48
N ILE A 104 -15.60 7.85 -5.84
CA ILE A 104 -15.21 7.58 -7.23
C ILE A 104 -15.66 6.17 -7.59
N GLN A 105 -16.93 6.05 -7.98
CA GLN A 105 -17.59 4.84 -8.51
C GLN A 105 -17.73 3.68 -7.49
N PRO A 106 -18.80 2.86 -7.58
CA PRO A 106 -19.20 1.94 -6.51
C PRO A 106 -18.22 0.79 -6.16
N LEU A 107 -17.04 0.72 -6.78
CA LEU A 107 -16.07 -0.38 -6.64
C LEU A 107 -14.60 0.06 -6.53
N GLN A 108 -14.31 1.36 -6.42
CA GLN A 108 -12.94 1.85 -6.32
C GLN A 108 -12.73 2.49 -4.95
N LEU A 109 -11.92 1.85 -4.10
CA LEU A 109 -11.53 2.46 -2.84
C LEU A 109 -10.26 3.29 -3.03
N THR A 110 -10.35 4.54 -2.62
CA THR A 110 -9.22 5.44 -2.40
C THR A 110 -8.41 4.88 -1.23
N VAL A 111 -7.20 4.38 -1.49
CA VAL A 111 -6.34 3.89 -0.41
C VAL A 111 -5.42 4.99 0.08
N LEU A 112 -5.56 5.18 1.38
CA LEU A 112 -4.67 5.86 2.28
C LEU A 112 -3.23 5.35 2.17
N VAL A 113 -2.25 6.23 2.00
CA VAL A 113 -0.85 5.82 2.16
C VAL A 113 -0.64 5.51 3.64
N LEU A 114 -0.36 4.25 3.95
CA LEU A 114 -0.21 3.79 5.32
C LEU A 114 1.25 3.91 5.74
N HIS A 115 1.49 4.74 6.74
CA HIS A 115 2.81 4.90 7.32
C HIS A 115 2.91 4.06 8.58
N ALA A 116 3.93 3.20 8.64
CA ALA A 116 4.44 2.77 9.93
C ALA A 116 5.01 4.02 10.62
N LYS A 117 4.57 4.29 11.86
CA LYS A 117 5.05 5.45 12.63
C LYS A 117 6.57 5.38 12.73
N GLY A 118 7.27 6.34 12.11
CA GLY A 118 8.71 6.51 12.30
C GLY A 118 9.01 6.67 13.79
N ARG A 119 10.11 6.08 14.27
CA ARG A 119 10.56 6.30 15.65
C ARG A 119 10.67 7.81 15.89
N PRO A 120 10.25 8.33 17.06
CA PRO A 120 10.43 9.73 17.37
C PRO A 120 11.91 10.06 17.26
N GLU A 121 12.23 11.11 16.51
CA GLU A 121 13.59 11.60 16.39
C GLU A 121 14.06 11.98 17.80
N VAL A 122 15.12 11.30 18.27
CA VAL A 122 15.77 11.66 19.52
C VAL A 122 16.49 12.97 19.24
N GLY A 123 15.85 14.08 19.61
CA GLY A 123 16.39 15.42 19.39
C GLY A 123 17.82 15.53 19.92
N HIS A 124 18.76 15.81 19.01
CA HIS A 124 20.05 16.37 19.38
C HIS A 124 19.89 17.90 19.34
N HIS A 125 19.76 18.51 20.51
CA HIS A 125 19.98 19.94 20.68
C HIS A 125 21.49 20.23 20.56
N PRO A 126 21.91 21.25 19.82
CA PRO A 126 23.05 22.06 20.22
C PRO A 126 22.69 23.03 21.35
#